data_AF-A0A8T3NUD1-F1
#
_entry.id   AF-A0A8T3NUD1-F1
#
_cell.length_a   1.000
_cell.length_b   1.000
_cell.length_c   1.000
_cell.angle_alpha   90.00
_cell.angle_beta   90.00
_cell.angle_gamma   90.00
#
_symmetry.space_group_name_H-M   'P 1'
#
loop_
_entity.id
_entity.type
_entity.pdbx_description
1 polymer ?
#
loop_
_entity_poly.entity_id
_entity_poly.type
_entity_poly.pdbx_seq_one_letter_code
_entity_poly.pdbx_strand_id
1 'polypeptide(L)' 'MLVGHDPDFSALVAMLCGASRVPMKKGALCRIDVQPPLQPGGGVLRWLIPPGLLREGED' A
#
# COMPACT_ATOMS: atom_id res chain seq x y z
N MET A 1 8.48 1.11 -8.56
CA MET A 1 7.79 0.12 -7.71
C MET A 1 8.68 -0.14 -6.50
N LEU A 2 8.13 -0.09 -5.28
CA LEU A 2 8.86 -0.40 -4.04
C LEU A 2 8.43 -1.77 -3.51
N VAL A 3 9.38 -2.52 -2.93
CA VAL A 3 9.14 -3.81 -2.26
C VAL A 3 9.83 -3.75 -0.90
N GLY A 4 9.19 -4.30 0.12
CA GLY A 4 9.75 -4.35 1.46
C GLY A 4 8.91 -5.18 2.40
N HIS A 5 9.12 -4.99 3.68
CA HIS A 5 8.56 -5.81 4.74
C HIS A 5 7.61 -5.00 5.64
N ASP A 6 6.70 -5.71 6.29
CA ASP A 6 6.03 -5.19 7.47
C ASP A 6 6.96 -5.25 8.69
N PRO A 7 6.84 -4.32 9.66
CA PRO A 7 5.76 -3.34 9.81
C PRO A 7 5.94 -2.05 9.00
N ASP A 8 7.12 -1.84 8.39
CA ASP A 8 7.49 -0.58 7.76
C ASP A 8 6.55 -0.18 6.62
N PHE A 9 6.11 -1.13 5.81
CA PHE A 9 5.19 -0.84 4.69
C PHE A 9 3.79 -0.50 5.17
N SER A 10 3.25 -1.19 6.18
CA SER A 10 1.99 -0.77 6.82
C SER A 10 2.07 0.65 7.39
N ALA A 11 3.20 1.00 8.02
CA ALA A 11 3.43 2.35 8.57
C ALA A 11 3.59 3.40 7.45
N LEU A 12 4.34 3.11 6.39
CA LEU A 12 4.55 3.99 5.26
C LEU A 12 3.24 4.30 4.53
N VAL A 13 2.43 3.28 4.24
CA VAL A 13 1.14 3.46 3.56
C VAL A 13 0.18 4.26 4.45
N ALA A 14 0.10 3.95 5.75
CA ALA A 14 -0.70 4.72 6.70
C ALA A 14 -0.27 6.20 6.74
N MET A 15 1.04 6.46 6.83
CA MET A 15 1.61 7.80 6.88
C MET A 15 1.32 8.59 5.59
N LEU A 16 1.57 7.99 4.41
CA LEU A 16 1.34 8.66 3.13
C LEU A 16 -0.15 8.94 2.88
N CYS A 17 -1.04 8.04 3.31
CA CYS A 17 -2.48 8.19 3.13
C CYS A 17 -3.18 8.95 4.27
N GLY A 18 -2.46 9.38 5.30
CA GLY A 18 -3.03 10.12 6.43
C GLY A 18 -4.00 9.28 7.25
N ALA A 19 -3.81 7.96 7.26
CA ALA A 19 -4.64 7.00 7.97
C ALA A 19 -3.98 6.56 9.29
N SER A 20 -4.79 6.16 10.26
CA SER A 20 -4.27 5.60 11.52
C SER A 20 -3.61 4.24 11.33
N ARG A 21 -4.12 3.41 10.39
CA ARG A 21 -3.59 2.09 10.09
C ARG A 21 -4.03 1.61 8.71
N VAL A 22 -3.08 1.10 7.91
CA VAL A 22 -3.35 0.41 6.64
C VAL A 22 -2.52 -0.88 6.59
N PRO A 23 -3.10 -2.06 6.87
CA PRO A 23 -2.34 -3.31 6.94
C PRO A 23 -1.90 -3.82 5.56
N MET A 24 -0.60 -4.07 5.38
CA MET A 24 -0.01 -4.61 4.16
C MET A 24 0.33 -6.10 4.31
N LYS A 25 -0.65 -6.99 4.10
CA LYS A 25 -0.41 -8.45 4.14
C LYS A 25 0.75 -8.85 3.22
N LYS A 26 1.50 -9.91 3.59
CA LYS A 26 2.55 -10.48 2.72
C LYS A 26 2.01 -10.73 1.31
N GLY A 27 2.68 -10.16 0.31
CA GLY A 27 2.27 -10.28 -1.10
C GLY A 27 1.11 -9.37 -1.52
N ALA A 28 0.65 -8.46 -0.66
CA ALA A 28 -0.28 -7.41 -1.05
C ALA A 28 0.42 -6.36 -1.93
N LEU A 29 -0.34 -5.79 -2.85
CA LEU A 29 0.06 -4.67 -3.69
C LEU A 29 -0.81 -3.46 -3.37
N CYS A 30 -0.23 -2.27 -3.37
CA CYS A 30 -1.01 -1.03 -3.31
C CYS A 30 -0.47 -0.02 -4.32
N ARG A 31 -1.34 0.90 -4.74
CA ARG A 31 -0.96 2.09 -5.49
C ARG A 31 -1.43 3.31 -4.74
N ILE A 32 -0.47 4.19 -4.49
CA ILE A 32 -0.70 5.50 -3.92
C ILE A 32 -0.26 6.51 -4.98
N ASP A 33 -1.17 7.37 -5.40
CA ASP A 33 -0.82 8.52 -6.22
C ASP A 33 -0.29 9.62 -5.28
N VAL A 34 0.87 10.21 -5.60
CA VAL A 34 1.54 11.25 -4.81
C VAL A 34 2.02 12.38 -5.71
N GLN A 35 2.10 13.60 -5.19
CA GLN A 35 2.75 14.73 -5.86
C GLN A 35 4.02 15.12 -5.09
N PRO A 36 5.11 15.49 -5.77
CA PRO A 36 6.28 16.06 -5.11
C PRO A 36 5.99 17.48 -4.56
N PRO A 37 6.59 17.85 -3.40
CA PRO A 37 7.34 17.00 -2.50
C PRO A 37 6.43 16.03 -1.74
N LEU A 38 6.93 14.84 -1.38
CA LEU A 38 6.17 13.89 -0.56
C LEU A 38 5.86 14.50 0.81
N GLN A 39 4.60 14.37 1.24
CA GLN A 39 4.13 14.83 2.54
C GLN A 39 3.27 13.74 3.20
N PRO A 40 3.31 13.60 4.54
CA PRO A 40 2.35 12.77 5.27
C PRO A 40 0.92 13.19 4.92
N GLY A 41 0.05 12.23 4.63
CA GLY A 41 -1.34 12.48 4.22
C GLY A 41 -1.51 13.03 2.80
N GLY A 42 -0.42 13.29 2.06
CA GLY A 42 -0.47 13.83 0.70
C GLY A 42 -0.73 12.78 -0.39
N GLY A 43 -0.83 11.50 -0.04
CA GLY A 43 -1.03 10.39 -0.96
C GLY A 43 -2.48 9.92 -1.05
N VAL A 44 -2.94 9.62 -2.26
CA VAL A 44 -4.26 9.04 -2.50
C VAL A 44 -4.13 7.54 -2.78
N LEU A 45 -4.65 6.71 -1.87
CA LEU A 45 -4.73 5.26 -2.07
C LEU A 45 -5.73 4.93 -3.18
N ARG A 46 -5.23 4.53 -4.35
CA ARG A 46 -6.07 4.16 -5.50
C ARG A 46 -6.61 2.74 -5.39
N TRP A 47 -5.78 1.84 -4.88
CA TRP A 47 -6.16 0.45 -4.62
C TRP A 47 -5.17 -0.19 -3.65
N LEU A 48 -5.69 -1.15 -2.90
CA LEU A 48 -4.95 -2.10 -2.08
C LEU A 48 -5.50 -3.48 -2.41
N ILE A 49 -4.66 -4.32 -3.01
CA ILE A 49 -5.03 -5.65 -3.48
C ILE A 49 -4.37 -6.67 -2.55
N PRO A 50 -5.15 -7.45 -1.78
CA PRO A 50 -4.60 -8.55 -1.01
C PRO A 50 -4.11 -9.68 -1.93
N PRO A 51 -3.15 -10.51 -1.48
CA PRO A 51 -2.55 -11.57 -2.29
C PRO A 51 -3.58 -12.56 -2.88
N GLY A 52 -4.69 -12.80 -2.19
CA GLY A 52 -5.75 -13.71 -2.65
C GLY A 52 -6.48 -13.25 -3.91
N LEU A 53 -6.45 -11.95 -4.23
CA LEU A 53 -7.08 -11.40 -5.45
C LEU A 53 -6.10 -11.28 -6.63
N LEU A 54 -4.82 -11.60 -6.42
CA LEU A 54 -3.78 -11.60 -7.45
C LEU A 54 -3.51 -12.99 -8.04
N ARG A 55 -4.21 -14.02 -7.54
CA ARG A 55 -4.13 -15.37 -8.12
C ARG A 55 -4.85 -15.36 -9.46
N GLU A 56 -4.14 -15.76 -10.51
CA GLU A 56 -4.78 -16.26 -11.72
C GLU A 56 -5.65 -17.47 -11.34
N GLY A 57 -6.80 -17.61 -12.00
CA GLY A 57 -7.74 -18.69 -11.72
C GLY A 57 -7.02 -20.03 -11.60
N GLU A 58 -7.29 -20.76 -10.52
CA GLU A 58 -7.06 -22.20 -10.52
C GLU A 58 -7.96 -22.79 -11.62
N ASP A 59 -7.35 -23.34 -12.66
CA ASP A 59 -7.98 -24.37 -13.50
C ASP A 59 -8.12 -25.67 -12.69
#